data_AF-A0A953BJ75-F1
#
_entry.id   AF-A0A953BJ75-F1
#
_cell.length_a   1.000
_cell.length_b   1.000
_cell.length_c   1.000
_cell.angle_alpha   90.00
_cell.angle_beta   90.00
_cell.angle_gamma   90.00
#
_symmetry.space_group_name_H-M   'P 1'
#
loop_
_entity.id
_entity.type
_entity.pdbx_description
1 polymer ?
#
loop_
_entity_poly.entity_id
_entity_poly.type
_entity_poly.pdbx_seq_one_letter_code
_entity_poly.pdbx_strand_id
1 'polypeptide(L)'
;MAKRGKKSGKANAKTVKAKATSAKAGAPGAKAKLSAAAQKHLSQVRVKIDAIDKKLVKLLNERADLVVNVGKFKRAAGLPIYAPHREAEVLDKVIHANTGPLQDRTLEGVYRELMSGSFQLQQPLRIGFLGPQGSYSHVAAVRHFGSSVAFEDLHEIAGVFTEVARGHVNYGLVPIENSTGGGIVETLDALTKMHSSCHVYAEVQLEVHHALLANCEPKDVRRIHSKPEVFSQCRNWLATQYPKAELIPAASSSRAAQIAADECKKALEIGAVPGTAAIGSDLAGQIYGLKTLFSKIEDKLNNITRFFVITRAKAVRSGDDKTSMMFITEDKPGALVDVLAVFRDRGVNLSHIDKRPSGRTNWSYTFFIDAVGHRDDPNVAGAIEEASEHCQELIVLGSYPRAKRIL
;
A
#
# COMPACT_ATOMS: atom_id res chain seq x y z
N MET A 1 57.38 29.32 -53.20
CA MET A 1 58.52 28.43 -52.85
C MET A 1 58.11 27.65 -51.61
N ALA A 2 58.38 26.36 -51.39
CA ALA A 2 59.22 25.39 -52.12
C ALA A 2 58.51 24.00 -52.28
N LYS A 3 59.17 23.02 -52.92
CA LYS A 3 58.63 21.67 -53.26
C LYS A 3 59.25 20.54 -52.41
N ARG A 4 58.60 19.37 -52.48
CA ARG A 4 59.02 17.97 -52.13
C ARG A 4 58.68 17.50 -50.70
N GLY A 5 58.18 16.27 -50.46
CA GLY A 5 57.65 15.23 -51.37
C GLY A 5 57.76 13.78 -50.84
N LYS A 6 56.90 12.85 -51.35
CA LYS A 6 56.83 11.37 -51.08
C LYS A 6 56.40 11.02 -49.63
N LYS A 7 55.78 9.88 -49.27
CA LYS A 7 55.36 8.57 -49.84
C LYS A 7 54.18 8.07 -48.93
N SER A 8 53.35 7.03 -49.13
CA SER A 8 52.88 6.19 -50.26
C SER A 8 51.77 5.23 -49.78
N GLY A 9 50.74 4.93 -50.57
CA GLY A 9 49.75 3.88 -50.24
C GLY A 9 48.59 3.76 -51.25
N LYS A 10 48.57 2.68 -52.05
CA LYS A 10 47.42 2.30 -52.89
C LYS A 10 46.51 1.36 -52.09
N ALA A 11 45.20 1.61 -52.10
CA ALA A 11 44.20 0.57 -51.86
C ALA A 11 42.92 0.88 -52.67
N ASN A 12 42.54 -0.02 -53.57
CA ASN A 12 41.28 0.07 -54.31
C ASN A 12 40.10 -0.29 -53.39
N ALA A 13 39.13 0.60 -53.26
CA ALA A 13 37.82 0.28 -52.66
C ALA A 13 36.74 0.40 -53.74
N LYS A 14 36.12 -0.74 -54.10
CA LYS A 14 35.08 -0.82 -55.14
C LYS A 14 33.82 -0.06 -54.71
N THR A 15 33.27 0.75 -55.61
CA THR A 15 32.01 1.47 -55.42
C THR A 15 30.83 0.49 -55.50
N VAL A 16 30.28 0.08 -54.36
CA VAL A 16 29.02 -0.70 -54.31
C VAL A 16 27.87 0.24 -54.02
N LYS A 17 27.05 0.56 -55.04
CA LYS A 17 25.78 1.26 -54.86
C LYS A 17 24.74 0.32 -54.23
N ALA A 18 24.68 0.30 -52.90
CA ALA A 18 23.58 -0.36 -52.19
C ALA A 18 22.30 0.50 -52.29
N LYS A 19 21.25 -0.02 -52.93
CA LYS A 19 19.90 0.55 -52.86
C LYS A 19 19.36 0.40 -51.43
N ALA A 20 19.36 1.48 -50.66
CA ALA A 20 18.62 1.52 -49.40
C ALA A 20 17.11 1.64 -49.67
N THR A 21 16.41 0.51 -49.77
CA THR A 21 14.95 0.47 -49.75
C THR A 21 14.46 0.82 -48.35
N SER A 22 13.80 1.97 -48.21
CA SER A 22 13.24 2.43 -46.94
C SER A 22 12.05 1.58 -46.52
N ALA A 23 12.27 0.72 -45.52
CA ALA A 23 11.18 0.06 -44.80
C ALA A 23 10.42 1.11 -43.98
N LYS A 24 9.26 1.55 -44.49
CA LYS A 24 8.32 2.38 -43.71
C LYS A 24 7.84 1.57 -42.51
N ALA A 25 8.09 2.08 -41.29
CA ALA A 25 7.46 1.57 -40.08
C ALA A 25 5.92 1.67 -40.20
N GLY A 26 5.22 0.62 -39.79
CA GLY A 26 3.78 0.48 -40.00
C GLY A 26 2.92 1.37 -39.12
N ALA A 27 1.84 1.89 -39.70
CA ALA A 27 0.77 2.60 -38.99
C ALA A 27 -0.08 1.62 -38.13
N PRO A 28 -0.79 2.10 -37.09
CA PRO A 28 -1.49 1.22 -36.16
C PRO A 28 -2.77 0.60 -36.75
N GLY A 29 -2.98 -0.69 -36.46
CA GLY A 29 -4.33 -1.18 -36.14
C GLY A 29 -5.27 -1.60 -37.28
N ALA A 30 -4.79 -2.08 -38.43
CA ALA A 30 -5.65 -2.81 -39.35
C ALA A 30 -6.16 -4.11 -38.68
N LYS A 31 -7.46 -4.19 -38.35
CA LYS A 31 -8.07 -5.40 -37.78
C LYS A 31 -7.98 -6.55 -38.78
N ALA A 32 -7.02 -7.46 -38.58
CA ALA A 32 -6.94 -8.71 -39.32
C ALA A 32 -8.27 -9.49 -39.14
N LYS A 33 -9.02 -9.69 -40.22
CA LYS A 33 -10.25 -10.49 -40.18
C LYS A 33 -9.87 -11.94 -39.91
N LEU A 34 -10.30 -12.47 -38.78
CA LEU A 34 -10.20 -13.90 -38.46
C LEU A 34 -10.88 -14.72 -39.57
N SER A 35 -10.32 -15.89 -39.90
CA SER A 35 -10.96 -16.80 -40.84
C SER A 35 -12.30 -17.31 -40.28
N ALA A 36 -13.26 -17.65 -41.14
CA ALA A 36 -14.57 -18.14 -40.70
C ALA A 36 -14.46 -19.37 -39.76
N ALA A 37 -13.46 -20.23 -39.99
CA ALA A 37 -13.14 -21.36 -39.11
C ALA A 37 -12.62 -20.91 -37.73
N ALA A 38 -11.68 -19.96 -37.68
CA ALA A 38 -11.17 -19.41 -36.42
C ALA A 38 -12.26 -18.65 -35.65
N GLN A 39 -13.14 -17.94 -36.35
CA GLN A 39 -14.25 -17.20 -35.77
C GLN A 39 -15.33 -18.14 -35.21
N LYS A 40 -15.61 -19.26 -35.90
CA LYS A 40 -16.47 -20.35 -35.39
C LYS A 40 -15.85 -21.01 -34.15
N HIS A 41 -14.55 -21.33 -34.18
CA HIS A 41 -13.86 -21.92 -33.02
C HIS A 41 -13.88 -20.96 -31.81
N LEU A 42 -13.57 -19.68 -32.00
CA LEU A 42 -13.65 -18.66 -30.96
C LEU A 42 -15.05 -18.55 -30.35
N SER A 43 -16.11 -18.63 -31.17
CA SER A 43 -17.49 -18.63 -30.65
C SER A 43 -17.80 -19.86 -29.79
N GLN A 44 -17.31 -21.04 -30.16
CA GLN A 44 -17.47 -22.27 -29.38
C GLN A 44 -16.72 -22.22 -28.05
N VAL A 45 -15.53 -21.62 -28.01
CA VAL A 45 -14.78 -21.41 -26.77
C VAL A 45 -15.51 -20.42 -25.85
N ARG A 46 -16.07 -19.32 -26.39
CA ARG A 46 -16.88 -18.37 -25.61
C ARG A 46 -18.09 -19.01 -24.95
N VAL A 47 -18.85 -19.83 -25.66
CA VAL A 47 -20.00 -20.57 -25.08
C VAL A 47 -19.57 -21.49 -23.92
N LYS A 48 -18.35 -22.06 -23.96
CA LYS A 48 -17.79 -22.83 -22.84
C LYS A 48 -17.41 -21.94 -21.65
N ILE A 49 -16.88 -20.74 -21.90
CA ILE A 49 -16.59 -19.73 -20.87
C ILE A 49 -17.90 -19.28 -20.21
N ASP A 50 -18.91 -18.89 -20.98
CA ASP A 50 -20.23 -18.47 -20.48
C ASP A 50 -20.88 -19.55 -19.58
N ALA A 51 -20.67 -20.83 -19.90
CA ALA A 51 -21.15 -21.97 -19.12
C ALA A 51 -20.35 -22.21 -17.82
N ILE A 52 -19.07 -21.82 -17.78
CA ILE A 52 -18.24 -21.82 -16.56
C ILE A 52 -18.62 -20.61 -15.69
N ASP A 53 -18.77 -19.42 -16.28
CA ASP A 53 -19.11 -18.19 -15.56
C ASP A 53 -20.45 -18.31 -14.83
N LYS A 54 -21.46 -18.94 -15.45
CA LYS A 54 -22.73 -19.28 -14.79
C LYS A 54 -22.55 -20.19 -13.57
N LYS A 55 -21.61 -21.14 -13.61
CA LYS A 55 -21.27 -22.00 -12.46
C LYS A 55 -20.52 -21.22 -11.38
N LEU A 56 -19.58 -20.35 -11.77
CA LEU A 56 -18.88 -19.47 -10.85
C LEU A 56 -19.86 -18.58 -10.09
N VAL A 57 -20.77 -17.88 -10.78
CA VAL A 57 -21.81 -17.06 -10.13
C VAL A 57 -22.66 -17.87 -9.15
N LYS A 58 -23.06 -19.09 -9.51
CA LYS A 58 -23.81 -19.99 -8.59
C LYS A 58 -23.00 -20.33 -7.33
N LEU A 59 -21.74 -20.75 -7.49
CA LEU A 59 -20.86 -21.11 -6.37
C LEU A 59 -20.52 -19.90 -5.47
N LEU A 60 -20.38 -18.71 -6.05
CA LEU A 60 -20.15 -17.47 -5.30
C LEU A 60 -21.38 -17.10 -4.46
N ASN A 61 -22.59 -17.27 -4.99
CA ASN A 61 -23.84 -17.06 -4.24
C ASN A 61 -24.04 -18.11 -3.13
N GLU A 62 -23.80 -19.40 -3.41
CA GLU A 62 -23.85 -20.46 -2.38
C GLU A 62 -22.86 -20.19 -1.23
N ARG A 63 -21.66 -19.67 -1.55
CA ARG A 63 -20.69 -19.21 -0.54
C ARG A 63 -21.22 -17.99 0.22
N ALA A 64 -21.88 -17.04 -0.45
CA ALA A 64 -22.45 -15.85 0.18
C ALA A 64 -23.57 -16.21 1.19
N ASP A 65 -24.41 -17.19 0.88
CA ASP A 65 -25.46 -17.67 1.81
C ASP A 65 -24.85 -18.26 3.09
N LEU A 66 -23.78 -19.06 2.97
CA LEU A 66 -23.02 -19.57 4.12
C LEU A 66 -22.40 -18.43 4.94
N VAL A 67 -21.84 -17.42 4.28
CA VAL A 67 -21.29 -16.21 4.91
C VAL A 67 -22.37 -15.43 5.67
N VAL A 68 -23.58 -15.26 5.12
CA VAL A 68 -24.70 -14.61 5.80
C VAL A 68 -25.08 -15.35 7.09
N ASN A 69 -25.09 -16.69 7.06
CA ASN A 69 -25.37 -17.49 8.25
C ASN A 69 -24.26 -17.41 9.31
N VAL A 70 -22.99 -17.39 8.91
CA VAL A 70 -21.86 -17.09 9.82
C VAL A 70 -22.00 -15.68 10.41
N GLY A 71 -22.42 -14.69 9.62
CA GLY A 71 -22.68 -13.32 10.08
C GLY A 71 -23.76 -13.25 11.16
N LYS A 72 -24.88 -13.97 11.00
CA LYS A 72 -25.94 -14.07 12.01
C LYS A 72 -25.37 -14.59 13.34
N PHE A 73 -24.59 -15.67 13.30
CA PHE A 73 -23.95 -16.25 14.48
C PHE A 73 -22.95 -15.29 15.14
N LYS A 74 -22.04 -14.70 14.35
CA LYS A 74 -21.06 -13.73 14.86
C LYS A 74 -21.70 -12.54 15.55
N ARG A 75 -22.75 -11.94 14.95
CA ARG A 75 -23.50 -10.82 15.55
C ARG A 75 -24.17 -11.22 16.86
N ALA A 76 -24.80 -12.40 16.92
CA ALA A 76 -25.43 -12.90 18.14
C ALA A 76 -24.41 -13.19 19.26
N ALA A 77 -23.20 -13.64 18.91
CA ALA A 77 -22.11 -13.93 19.84
C ALA A 77 -21.17 -12.74 20.13
N GLY A 78 -21.42 -11.56 19.57
CA GLY A 78 -20.55 -10.38 19.72
C GLY A 78 -19.14 -10.52 19.11
N LEU A 79 -18.94 -11.47 18.19
CA LEU A 79 -17.61 -11.80 17.63
C LEU A 79 -17.20 -10.86 16.48
N PRO A 80 -15.91 -10.52 16.34
CA PRO A 80 -15.41 -9.71 15.23
C PRO A 80 -15.77 -10.27 13.85
N ILE A 81 -16.31 -9.41 12.98
CA ILE A 81 -16.68 -9.77 11.60
C ILE A 81 -15.43 -10.02 10.76
N TYR A 82 -14.50 -9.06 10.72
CA TYR A 82 -13.17 -9.24 10.14
C TYR A 82 -12.24 -9.93 11.15
N ALA A 83 -11.49 -10.92 10.68
CA ALA A 83 -10.60 -11.77 11.46
C ALA A 83 -9.37 -12.16 10.61
N PRO A 84 -8.19 -11.55 10.84
CA PRO A 84 -7.06 -11.61 9.91
C PRO A 84 -6.42 -13.01 9.84
N HIS A 85 -6.36 -13.74 10.95
CA HIS A 85 -5.93 -15.14 10.96
C HIS A 85 -6.77 -16.01 10.01
N ARG A 86 -8.08 -15.73 9.91
CA ARG A 86 -9.00 -16.48 9.07
C ARG A 86 -8.94 -16.04 7.60
N GLU A 87 -8.64 -14.77 7.32
CA GLU A 87 -8.31 -14.35 5.94
C GLU A 87 -7.03 -15.05 5.48
N ALA A 88 -5.96 -15.02 6.27
CA ALA A 88 -4.71 -15.69 5.97
C ALA A 88 -4.89 -17.19 5.69
N GLU A 89 -5.63 -17.90 6.56
CA GLU A 89 -5.96 -19.32 6.38
C GLU A 89 -6.74 -19.59 5.08
N VAL A 90 -7.68 -18.71 4.71
CA VAL A 90 -8.46 -18.85 3.46
C VAL A 90 -7.60 -18.59 2.24
N LEU A 91 -6.76 -17.55 2.26
CA LEU A 91 -5.85 -17.24 1.15
C LEU A 91 -4.80 -18.34 0.97
N ASP A 92 -4.15 -18.79 2.04
CA ASP A 92 -3.19 -19.89 1.98
C ASP A 92 -3.85 -21.17 1.40
N LYS A 93 -5.08 -21.51 1.82
CA LYS A 93 -5.82 -22.67 1.25
C LYS A 93 -6.15 -22.53 -0.24
N VAL A 94 -6.51 -21.33 -0.69
CA VAL A 94 -6.81 -21.05 -2.10
C VAL A 94 -5.55 -21.18 -2.97
N ILE A 95 -4.42 -20.66 -2.47
CA ILE A 95 -3.12 -20.74 -3.16
C ILE A 95 -2.66 -22.19 -3.26
N HIS A 96 -2.71 -22.96 -2.16
CA HIS A 96 -2.35 -24.39 -2.19
C HIS A 96 -3.27 -25.25 -3.09
N ALA A 97 -4.51 -24.80 -3.33
CA ALA A 97 -5.43 -25.45 -4.26
C ALA A 97 -5.24 -25.01 -5.73
N ASN A 98 -4.40 -24.01 -6.00
CA ASN A 98 -4.20 -23.48 -7.35
C ASN A 98 -3.29 -24.40 -8.18
N THR A 99 -3.92 -25.24 -9.01
CA THR A 99 -3.24 -26.03 -10.05
C THR A 99 -3.47 -25.47 -11.46
N GLY A 100 -4.02 -24.25 -11.55
CA GLY A 100 -4.49 -23.64 -12.79
C GLY A 100 -3.46 -22.71 -13.47
N PRO A 101 -3.81 -22.18 -14.66
CA PRO A 101 -2.97 -21.21 -15.38
C PRO A 101 -3.04 -19.77 -14.82
N LEU A 102 -3.86 -19.53 -13.80
CA LEU A 102 -3.93 -18.23 -13.12
C LEU A 102 -2.78 -18.12 -12.11
N GLN A 103 -2.12 -16.96 -12.08
CA GLN A 103 -1.14 -16.67 -11.04
C GLN A 103 -1.84 -16.50 -9.68
N ASP A 104 -1.19 -16.92 -8.60
CA ASP A 104 -1.71 -16.85 -7.22
C ASP A 104 -2.19 -15.44 -6.85
N ARG A 105 -1.43 -14.40 -7.23
CA ARG A 105 -1.79 -12.98 -7.07
C ARG A 105 -3.16 -12.63 -7.66
N THR A 106 -3.58 -13.30 -8.72
CA THR A 106 -4.90 -13.10 -9.35
C THR A 106 -6.00 -13.72 -8.50
N LEU A 107 -5.80 -14.95 -8.01
CA LEU A 107 -6.75 -15.62 -7.12
C LEU A 107 -6.89 -14.90 -5.78
N GLU A 108 -5.79 -14.44 -5.18
CA GLU A 108 -5.83 -13.56 -3.99
C GLU A 108 -6.73 -12.34 -4.20
N GLY A 109 -6.58 -11.65 -5.34
CA GLY A 109 -7.36 -10.45 -5.65
C GLY A 109 -8.85 -10.74 -5.75
N VAL A 110 -9.21 -11.83 -6.44
CA VAL A 110 -10.61 -12.29 -6.55
C VAL A 110 -11.17 -12.65 -5.17
N TYR A 111 -10.41 -13.40 -4.36
CA TYR A 111 -10.86 -13.81 -3.03
C TYR A 111 -10.93 -12.67 -2.03
N ARG A 112 -10.08 -11.63 -2.16
CA ARG A 112 -10.15 -10.43 -1.31
C ARG A 112 -11.38 -9.60 -1.60
N GLU A 113 -11.70 -9.32 -2.87
CA GLU A 113 -12.94 -8.56 -3.17
C GLU A 113 -14.19 -9.39 -2.83
N LEU A 114 -14.15 -10.70 -3.03
CA LEU A 114 -15.19 -11.63 -2.55
C LEU A 114 -15.33 -11.59 -1.02
N MET A 115 -14.23 -11.46 -0.26
CA MET A 115 -14.26 -11.26 1.19
C MET A 115 -14.74 -9.86 1.58
N SER A 116 -14.41 -8.82 0.81
CA SER A 116 -14.93 -7.45 0.98
C SER A 116 -16.46 -7.42 0.89
N GLY A 117 -17.03 -7.96 -0.19
CA GLY A 117 -18.48 -8.12 -0.33
C GLY A 117 -19.08 -9.04 0.74
N SER A 118 -18.33 -10.06 1.18
CA SER A 118 -18.73 -10.93 2.30
C SER A 118 -18.80 -10.19 3.64
N PHE A 119 -18.01 -9.14 3.87
CA PHE A 119 -18.11 -8.32 5.08
C PHE A 119 -19.40 -7.50 5.05
N GLN A 120 -19.69 -6.82 3.94
CA GLN A 120 -20.89 -6.00 3.77
C GLN A 120 -22.20 -6.76 4.06
N LEU A 121 -22.26 -8.05 3.69
CA LEU A 121 -23.40 -8.95 4.00
C LEU A 121 -23.51 -9.34 5.48
N GLN A 122 -22.40 -9.31 6.24
CA GLN A 122 -22.37 -9.63 7.67
C GLN A 122 -22.55 -8.37 8.54
N GLN A 123 -21.90 -7.26 8.21
CA GLN A 123 -22.07 -5.95 8.82
C GLN A 123 -21.35 -4.92 7.93
N PRO A 124 -21.95 -3.76 7.63
CA PRO A 124 -21.21 -2.70 6.97
C PRO A 124 -20.04 -2.27 7.85
N LEU A 125 -18.82 -2.57 7.42
CA LEU A 125 -17.60 -2.18 8.10
C LEU A 125 -17.28 -0.73 7.76
N ARG A 126 -17.05 0.10 8.79
CA ARG A 126 -16.45 1.42 8.65
C ARG A 126 -14.96 1.37 9.00
N ILE A 127 -14.13 1.82 8.08
CA ILE A 127 -12.67 1.87 8.21
C ILE A 127 -12.23 3.33 8.26
N GLY A 128 -11.76 3.79 9.43
CA GLY A 128 -11.17 5.13 9.56
C GLY A 128 -9.73 5.14 9.07
N PHE A 129 -9.31 6.18 8.34
CA PHE A 129 -7.93 6.30 7.85
C PHE A 129 -7.46 7.76 7.85
N LEU A 130 -6.15 7.98 7.85
CA LEU A 130 -5.58 9.33 7.70
C LEU A 130 -5.80 9.87 6.27
N GLY A 131 -6.66 10.87 6.18
CA GLY A 131 -7.12 11.50 4.95
C GLY A 131 -6.13 12.40 4.21
N PRO A 132 -6.60 13.12 3.18
CA PRO A 132 -7.95 13.00 2.62
C PRO A 132 -8.06 11.84 1.62
N GLN A 133 -9.26 11.57 1.10
CA GLN A 133 -9.51 10.55 0.08
C GLN A 133 -8.45 10.55 -1.05
N GLY A 134 -8.00 9.35 -1.42
CA GLY A 134 -6.90 9.14 -2.37
C GLY A 134 -5.49 9.21 -1.75
N SER A 135 -5.37 9.43 -0.44
CA SER A 135 -4.09 9.36 0.28
C SER A 135 -3.50 7.95 0.19
N TYR A 136 -2.20 7.79 0.49
CA TYR A 136 -1.61 6.46 0.58
C TYR A 136 -2.24 5.59 1.68
N SER A 137 -2.78 6.21 2.74
CA SER A 137 -3.63 5.53 3.73
C SER A 137 -4.95 5.04 3.11
N HIS A 138 -5.61 5.86 2.27
CA HIS A 138 -6.80 5.42 1.52
C HIS A 138 -6.48 4.26 0.57
N VAL A 139 -5.36 4.34 -0.16
CA VAL A 139 -4.90 3.28 -1.06
C VAL A 139 -4.64 1.98 -0.28
N ALA A 140 -3.95 2.04 0.86
CA ALA A 140 -3.70 0.88 1.71
C ALA A 140 -5.02 0.30 2.27
N ALA A 141 -5.96 1.15 2.68
CA ALA A 141 -7.26 0.72 3.20
C ALA A 141 -8.08 0.00 2.13
N VAL A 142 -8.20 0.56 0.92
CA VAL A 142 -8.88 -0.07 -0.22
C VAL A 142 -8.19 -1.35 -0.67
N ARG A 143 -6.84 -1.39 -0.75
CA ARG A 143 -6.11 -2.61 -1.15
C ARG A 143 -6.17 -3.73 -0.12
N HIS A 144 -6.39 -3.42 1.17
CA HIS A 144 -6.47 -4.39 2.25
C HIS A 144 -7.92 -4.89 2.48
N PHE A 145 -8.88 -3.98 2.69
CA PHE A 145 -10.27 -4.35 3.00
C PHE A 145 -11.14 -4.58 1.76
N GLY A 146 -10.64 -4.28 0.56
CA GLY A 146 -11.38 -4.30 -0.71
C GLY A 146 -12.28 -3.07 -0.88
N SER A 147 -12.93 -2.97 -2.03
CA SER A 147 -13.68 -1.76 -2.42
C SER A 147 -15.10 -1.66 -1.84
N SER A 148 -15.61 -2.75 -1.26
CA SER A 148 -17.03 -2.89 -0.87
C SER A 148 -17.35 -2.47 0.57
N VAL A 149 -16.39 -1.92 1.32
CA VAL A 149 -16.58 -1.41 2.70
C VAL A 149 -16.70 0.12 2.74
N ALA A 150 -17.20 0.68 3.84
CA ALA A 150 -17.26 2.12 4.03
C ALA A 150 -15.92 2.67 4.57
N PHE A 151 -15.45 3.77 4.00
CA PHE A 151 -14.20 4.43 4.38
C PHE A 151 -14.48 5.82 4.95
N GLU A 152 -13.98 6.09 6.15
CA GLU A 152 -14.17 7.37 6.84
C GLU A 152 -12.87 8.18 6.85
N ASP A 153 -12.96 9.39 6.30
CA ASP A 153 -11.85 10.32 6.10
C ASP A 153 -11.57 11.10 7.40
N LEU A 154 -10.45 10.81 8.07
CA LEU A 154 -10.06 11.42 9.33
C LEU A 154 -8.81 12.29 9.17
N HIS A 155 -8.87 13.50 9.71
CA HIS A 155 -7.89 14.55 9.43
C HIS A 155 -6.58 14.40 10.23
N GLU A 156 -6.60 13.64 11.33
CA GLU A 156 -5.46 13.41 12.21
C GLU A 156 -5.37 11.94 12.64
N ILE A 157 -4.14 11.44 12.83
CA ILE A 157 -3.88 10.06 13.29
C ILE A 157 -4.51 9.82 14.67
N ALA A 158 -4.39 10.75 15.61
CA ALA A 158 -5.04 10.65 16.92
C ALA A 158 -6.57 10.56 16.83
N GLY A 159 -7.18 11.19 15.80
CA GLY A 159 -8.59 11.03 15.47
C GLY A 159 -8.95 9.59 15.11
N VAL A 160 -8.11 8.91 14.31
CA VAL A 160 -8.31 7.48 13.96
C VAL A 160 -8.37 6.60 15.21
N PHE A 161 -7.44 6.76 16.16
CA PHE A 161 -7.48 6.03 17.43
C PHE A 161 -8.71 6.36 18.27
N THR A 162 -9.10 7.64 18.32
CA THR A 162 -10.26 8.11 19.09
C THR A 162 -11.57 7.50 18.59
N GLU A 163 -11.77 7.48 17.26
CA GLU A 163 -13.00 6.99 16.65
C GLU A 163 -13.09 5.46 16.68
N VAL A 164 -11.95 4.74 16.70
CA VAL A 164 -11.87 3.29 16.97
C VAL A 164 -12.21 2.99 18.43
N ALA A 165 -11.63 3.73 19.39
CA ALA A 165 -11.90 3.54 20.81
C ALA A 165 -13.39 3.77 21.14
N ARG A 166 -13.99 4.83 20.58
CA ARG A 166 -15.43 5.11 20.65
C ARG A 166 -16.28 4.09 19.89
N GLY A 167 -15.76 3.55 18.79
CA GLY A 167 -16.44 2.55 17.96
C GLY A 167 -17.36 3.14 16.91
N HIS A 168 -17.13 4.40 16.55
CA HIS A 168 -17.79 5.01 15.39
C HIS A 168 -17.30 4.32 14.11
N VAL A 169 -16.00 3.98 14.05
CA VAL A 169 -15.40 3.07 13.07
C VAL A 169 -15.07 1.70 13.70
N ASN A 170 -15.07 0.63 12.91
CA ASN A 170 -14.76 -0.73 13.36
C ASN A 170 -13.25 -0.97 13.44
N TYR A 171 -12.52 -0.42 12.48
CA TYR A 171 -11.07 -0.53 12.33
C TYR A 171 -10.49 0.82 11.93
N GLY A 172 -9.28 1.10 12.39
CA GLY A 172 -8.49 2.25 11.96
C GLY A 172 -7.29 1.78 11.16
N LEU A 173 -6.89 2.50 10.12
CA LEU A 173 -5.64 2.28 9.42
C LEU A 173 -4.71 3.49 9.59
N VAL A 174 -3.58 3.26 10.24
CA VAL A 174 -2.58 4.30 10.56
C VAL A 174 -1.20 3.92 10.02
N PRO A 175 -0.48 4.84 9.34
CA PRO A 175 0.87 4.55 8.87
C PRO A 175 1.84 4.56 10.07
N ILE A 176 2.74 3.58 10.16
CA ILE A 176 3.70 3.44 11.27
C ILE A 176 5.14 3.74 10.86
N GLU A 177 5.54 3.38 9.63
CA GLU A 177 6.92 3.54 9.14
C GLU A 177 6.92 3.70 7.62
N ASN A 178 7.84 4.51 7.07
CA ASN A 178 8.14 4.55 5.65
C ASN A 178 9.63 4.27 5.40
N SER A 179 9.97 3.43 4.41
CA SER A 179 11.35 2.99 4.13
C SER A 179 12.31 4.12 3.72
N THR A 180 11.80 5.30 3.39
CA THR A 180 12.58 6.52 3.08
C THR A 180 12.48 7.57 4.18
N GLY A 181 11.39 7.61 4.95
CA GLY A 181 11.09 8.65 5.96
C GLY A 181 11.28 8.26 7.42
N GLY A 182 11.42 6.96 7.74
CA GLY A 182 11.52 6.45 9.11
C GLY A 182 10.15 6.26 9.79
N GLY A 183 10.17 6.16 11.12
CA GLY A 183 8.99 5.96 11.97
C GLY A 183 8.08 7.20 12.05
N ILE A 184 6.77 6.97 12.16
CA ILE A 184 5.75 8.02 12.14
C ILE A 184 5.39 8.40 13.58
N VAL A 185 6.10 9.45 14.02
CA VAL A 185 5.93 10.28 15.22
C VAL A 185 4.51 10.22 15.80
N GLU A 186 3.51 10.67 15.05
CA GLU A 186 2.14 10.87 15.53
C GLU A 186 1.42 9.54 15.84
N THR A 187 1.78 8.46 15.13
CA THR A 187 1.25 7.11 15.38
C THR A 187 1.86 6.52 16.64
N LEU A 188 3.16 6.70 16.85
CA LEU A 188 3.86 6.24 18.07
C LEU A 188 3.32 6.98 19.30
N ASP A 189 3.15 8.30 19.22
CA ASP A 189 2.58 9.11 20.31
C ASP A 189 1.10 8.78 20.59
N ALA A 190 0.33 8.41 19.57
CA ALA A 190 -1.05 7.97 19.73
C ALA A 190 -1.14 6.57 20.35
N LEU A 191 -0.25 5.63 19.99
CA LEU A 191 -0.12 4.32 20.64
C LEU A 191 0.18 4.48 22.14
N THR A 192 1.14 5.34 22.51
CA THR A 192 1.46 5.64 23.93
C THR A 192 0.26 6.12 24.73
N LYS A 193 -0.69 6.82 24.12
CA LYS A 193 -1.88 7.38 24.79
C LYS A 193 -3.08 6.43 24.78
N MET A 194 -3.19 5.56 23.78
CA MET A 194 -4.42 4.81 23.47
C MET A 194 -4.27 3.29 23.57
N HIS A 195 -3.10 2.76 23.95
CA HIS A 195 -2.80 1.32 24.07
C HIS A 195 -3.82 0.50 24.90
N SER A 196 -4.50 1.12 25.86
CA SER A 196 -5.53 0.47 26.70
C SER A 196 -6.85 0.23 25.96
N SER A 197 -7.11 1.01 24.90
CA SER A 197 -8.37 1.04 24.16
C SER A 197 -8.23 0.57 22.71
N CYS A 198 -7.03 0.64 22.14
CA CYS A 198 -6.73 0.27 20.75
C CYS A 198 -5.52 -0.67 20.71
N HIS A 199 -5.72 -1.84 20.09
CA HIS A 199 -4.70 -2.86 19.87
C HIS A 199 -4.37 -2.96 18.38
N VAL A 200 -3.11 -3.29 18.06
CA VAL A 200 -2.72 -3.64 16.68
C VAL A 200 -3.29 -5.03 16.34
N TYR A 201 -4.03 -5.09 15.23
CA TYR A 201 -4.85 -6.23 14.83
C TYR A 201 -4.33 -6.92 13.57
N ALA A 202 -3.71 -6.16 12.67
CA ALA A 202 -2.97 -6.64 11.49
C ALA A 202 -1.95 -5.58 11.05
N GLU A 203 -0.95 -5.97 10.27
CA GLU A 203 -0.08 -5.05 9.55
C GLU A 203 -0.33 -5.10 8.04
N VAL A 204 -0.06 -3.99 7.36
CA VAL A 204 -0.16 -3.83 5.91
C VAL A 204 1.10 -3.14 5.41
N GLN A 205 1.70 -3.66 4.34
CA GLN A 205 2.81 -3.01 3.63
C GLN A 205 2.30 -2.56 2.27
N LEU A 206 2.55 -1.31 1.88
CA LEU A 206 2.13 -0.74 0.59
C LEU A 206 3.35 -0.27 -0.20
N GLU A 207 3.45 -0.67 -1.47
CA GLU A 207 4.43 -0.09 -2.42
C GLU A 207 3.91 1.27 -2.91
N VAL A 208 4.70 2.32 -2.65
CA VAL A 208 4.35 3.71 -2.94
C VAL A 208 4.88 4.09 -4.33
N HIS A 209 4.01 3.99 -5.33
CA HIS A 209 4.25 4.54 -6.67
C HIS A 209 3.58 5.90 -6.82
N HIS A 210 4.34 6.88 -7.34
CA HIS A 210 3.84 8.21 -7.66
C HIS A 210 3.48 8.29 -9.14
N ALA A 211 2.40 8.99 -9.45
CA ALA A 211 1.94 9.29 -10.79
C ALA A 211 1.87 10.81 -11.00
N LEU A 212 2.24 11.29 -12.19
CA LEU A 212 1.92 12.64 -12.65
C LEU A 212 0.50 12.65 -13.20
N LEU A 213 -0.39 13.40 -12.55
CA LEU A 213 -1.83 13.46 -12.81
C LEU A 213 -2.19 14.84 -13.37
N ALA A 214 -2.84 14.89 -14.54
CA ALA A 214 -3.30 16.15 -15.14
C ALA A 214 -4.45 15.93 -16.14
N ASN A 215 -5.11 17.01 -16.54
CA ASN A 215 -6.11 17.03 -17.61
C ASN A 215 -5.71 17.95 -18.78
N CYS A 216 -4.40 18.03 -19.03
CA CYS A 216 -3.79 18.68 -20.19
C CYS A 216 -2.79 17.74 -20.88
N GLU A 217 -2.29 18.14 -22.05
CA GLU A 217 -1.21 17.42 -22.72
C GLU A 217 0.11 17.58 -21.94
N PRO A 218 1.00 16.57 -21.90
CA PRO A 218 2.28 16.63 -21.19
C PRO A 218 3.11 17.88 -21.46
N LYS A 219 3.13 18.36 -22.71
CA LYS A 219 3.84 19.57 -23.14
C LYS A 219 3.30 20.88 -22.54
N ASP A 220 2.07 20.88 -22.01
CA ASP A 220 1.35 22.07 -21.55
C ASP A 220 1.37 22.23 -20.02
N VAL A 221 1.93 21.26 -19.29
CA VAL A 221 2.21 21.36 -17.85
C VAL A 221 3.18 22.51 -17.57
N ARG A 222 2.80 23.39 -16.62
CA ARG A 222 3.57 24.56 -16.16
C ARG A 222 3.73 24.59 -14.65
N ARG A 223 2.73 24.09 -13.91
CA ARG A 223 2.71 24.06 -12.44
C ARG A 223 2.42 22.63 -11.98
N ILE A 224 3.15 22.14 -10.98
CA ILE A 224 3.01 20.79 -10.44
C ILE A 224 2.86 20.89 -8.93
N HIS A 225 1.73 20.40 -8.39
CA HIS A 225 1.47 20.38 -6.96
C HIS A 225 1.83 19.02 -6.33
N SER A 226 2.41 19.01 -5.14
CA SER A 226 2.51 17.82 -4.28
C SER A 226 3.02 18.17 -2.87
N LYS A 227 3.21 17.15 -2.04
CA LYS A 227 3.90 17.26 -0.76
C LYS A 227 5.42 17.48 -0.97
N PRO A 228 6.13 18.23 -0.10
CA PRO A 228 7.58 18.39 -0.17
C PRO A 228 8.34 17.05 -0.21
N GLU A 229 7.87 16.04 0.54
CA GLU A 229 8.46 14.71 0.59
C GLU A 229 8.26 13.92 -0.72
N VAL A 230 7.21 14.22 -1.47
CA VAL A 230 6.95 13.61 -2.78
C VAL A 230 7.81 14.27 -3.86
N PHE A 231 8.01 15.58 -3.80
CA PHE A 231 8.95 16.27 -4.69
C PHE A 231 10.40 15.81 -4.48
N SER A 232 10.82 15.54 -3.24
CA SER A 232 12.15 14.99 -2.98
C SER A 232 12.30 13.54 -3.44
N GLN A 233 11.22 12.76 -3.48
CA GLN A 233 11.17 11.39 -3.99
C GLN A 233 11.09 11.29 -5.52
N CYS A 234 10.76 12.36 -6.25
CA CYS A 234 10.65 12.38 -7.72
C CYS A 234 11.60 13.41 -8.37
N ARG A 235 12.67 13.80 -7.66
CA ARG A 235 13.51 14.96 -7.98
C ARG A 235 14.23 14.78 -9.32
N ASN A 236 14.84 13.62 -9.56
CA ASN A 236 15.64 13.39 -10.76
C ASN A 236 14.73 13.32 -12.00
N TRP A 237 13.56 12.68 -11.86
CA TRP A 237 12.56 12.64 -12.91
C TRP A 237 12.02 14.03 -13.25
N LEU A 238 11.64 14.84 -12.25
CA LEU A 238 11.16 16.21 -12.45
C LEU A 238 12.21 17.12 -13.08
N ALA A 239 13.46 17.06 -12.62
CA ALA A 239 14.56 17.83 -13.20
C ALA A 239 14.84 17.47 -14.66
N THR A 240 14.53 16.25 -15.09
CA THR A 240 14.73 15.78 -16.47
C THR A 240 13.55 16.11 -17.38
N GLN A 241 12.32 15.82 -16.95
CA GLN A 241 11.12 15.94 -17.79
C GLN A 241 10.47 17.33 -17.72
N TYR A 242 10.55 18.00 -16.56
CA TYR A 242 9.87 19.27 -16.29
C TYR A 242 10.79 20.34 -15.66
N PRO A 243 12.00 20.61 -16.20
CA PRO A 243 12.97 21.55 -15.61
C PRO A 243 12.50 23.02 -15.53
N LYS A 244 11.38 23.36 -16.17
CA LYS A 244 10.78 24.71 -16.17
C LYS A 244 9.43 24.77 -15.47
N ALA A 245 8.95 23.67 -14.89
CA ALA A 245 7.69 23.68 -14.16
C ALA A 245 7.88 24.22 -12.75
N GLU A 246 6.94 25.03 -12.30
CA GLU A 246 6.89 25.50 -10.91
C GLU A 246 6.41 24.36 -10.01
N LEU A 247 7.17 24.04 -8.96
CA LEU A 247 6.81 23.03 -7.96
C LEU A 247 6.15 23.72 -6.76
N ILE A 248 4.84 23.48 -6.57
CA ILE A 248 4.04 24.18 -5.56
C ILE A 248 3.67 23.22 -4.41
N PRO A 249 4.18 23.45 -3.18
CA PRO A 249 3.86 22.63 -2.02
C PRO A 249 2.36 22.60 -1.69
N ALA A 250 1.86 21.44 -1.28
CA ALA A 250 0.52 21.21 -0.79
C ALA A 250 0.53 20.35 0.48
N ALA A 251 -0.51 20.47 1.31
CA ALA A 251 -0.64 19.74 2.58
C ALA A 251 -0.73 18.21 2.42
N SER A 252 -1.14 17.71 1.24
CA SER A 252 -1.08 16.28 0.89
C SER A 252 -1.01 16.09 -0.62
N SER A 253 -0.53 14.93 -1.09
CA SER A 253 -0.54 14.54 -2.51
C SER A 253 -1.97 14.44 -3.06
N SER A 254 -2.92 14.00 -2.24
CA SER A 254 -4.35 14.02 -2.55
C SER A 254 -4.91 15.43 -2.69
N ARG A 255 -4.56 16.34 -1.77
CA ARG A 255 -4.96 17.75 -1.86
C ARG A 255 -4.34 18.41 -3.09
N ALA A 256 -3.12 18.04 -3.47
CA ALA A 256 -2.52 18.47 -4.73
C ALA A 256 -3.33 17.99 -5.96
N ALA A 257 -3.75 16.72 -5.98
CA ALA A 257 -4.62 16.20 -7.05
C ALA A 257 -5.96 16.95 -7.12
N GLN A 258 -6.57 17.25 -5.97
CA GLN A 258 -7.78 18.08 -5.91
C GLN A 258 -7.53 19.50 -6.48
N ILE A 259 -6.42 20.16 -6.08
CA ILE A 259 -6.04 21.49 -6.60
C ILE A 259 -5.88 21.45 -8.12
N ALA A 260 -5.16 20.47 -8.68
CA ALA A 260 -4.96 20.36 -10.12
C ALA A 260 -6.28 20.12 -10.88
N ALA A 261 -7.21 19.34 -10.31
CA ALA A 261 -8.54 19.15 -10.88
C ALA A 261 -9.39 20.44 -10.84
N ASP A 262 -9.39 21.15 -9.72
CA ASP A 262 -10.15 22.40 -9.53
C ASP A 262 -9.61 23.53 -10.42
N GLU A 263 -8.29 23.69 -10.52
CA GLU A 263 -7.69 24.66 -11.43
C GLU A 263 -7.90 24.33 -12.90
N CYS A 264 -7.88 23.03 -13.27
CA CYS A 264 -8.19 22.61 -14.64
C CYS A 264 -9.63 22.98 -15.03
N LYS A 265 -10.61 22.80 -14.15
CA LYS A 265 -12.01 23.20 -14.40
C LYS A 265 -12.11 24.70 -14.63
N LYS A 266 -11.53 25.50 -13.73
CA LYS A 266 -11.51 26.98 -13.83
C LYS A 266 -10.83 27.47 -15.12
N ALA A 267 -9.74 26.83 -15.55
CA ALA A 267 -9.09 27.17 -16.81
C ALA A 267 -10.01 26.93 -18.02
N LEU A 268 -10.71 25.78 -18.06
CA LEU A 268 -11.65 25.46 -19.13
C LEU A 268 -12.87 26.40 -19.14
N GLU A 269 -13.39 26.79 -17.97
CA GLU A 269 -14.51 27.74 -17.81
C GLU A 269 -14.20 29.11 -18.45
N ILE A 270 -12.95 29.57 -18.40
CA ILE A 270 -12.50 30.83 -19.00
C ILE A 270 -11.86 30.68 -20.39
N GLY A 271 -11.89 29.48 -20.98
CA GLY A 271 -11.29 29.19 -22.29
C GLY A 271 -9.74 29.19 -22.31
N ALA A 272 -9.09 29.14 -21.15
CA ALA A 272 -7.64 29.05 -21.04
C ALA A 272 -7.15 27.60 -21.19
N VAL A 273 -5.92 27.43 -21.70
CA VAL A 273 -5.28 26.10 -21.77
C VAL A 273 -4.90 25.66 -20.34
N PRO A 274 -5.38 24.50 -19.85
CA PRO A 274 -4.99 24.02 -18.53
C PRO A 274 -3.50 23.65 -18.50
N GLY A 275 -2.80 24.05 -17.44
CA GLY A 275 -1.35 23.82 -17.29
C GLY A 275 -0.95 23.32 -15.90
N THR A 276 -1.90 22.85 -15.11
CA THR A 276 -1.68 22.38 -13.74
C THR A 276 -1.73 20.86 -13.68
N ALA A 277 -0.70 20.28 -13.06
CA ALA A 277 -0.60 18.86 -12.75
C ALA A 277 -0.41 18.67 -11.24
N ALA A 278 -0.54 17.42 -10.79
CA ALA A 278 -0.24 17.00 -9.43
C ALA A 278 0.58 15.71 -9.43
N ILE A 279 1.34 15.49 -8.36
CA ILE A 279 1.95 14.18 -8.09
C ILE A 279 1.22 13.52 -6.92
N GLY A 280 0.71 12.31 -7.14
CA GLY A 280 0.01 11.53 -6.13
C GLY A 280 -0.25 10.10 -6.57
N SER A 281 -1.19 9.42 -5.89
CA SER A 281 -1.58 8.05 -6.22
C SER A 281 -2.52 8.00 -7.44
N ASP A 282 -2.49 6.93 -8.23
CA ASP A 282 -3.48 6.72 -9.31
C ASP A 282 -4.93 6.74 -8.78
N LEU A 283 -5.15 6.34 -7.52
CA LEU A 283 -6.47 6.41 -6.87
C LEU A 283 -6.94 7.86 -6.68
N ALA A 284 -6.05 8.79 -6.32
CA ALA A 284 -6.39 10.22 -6.29
C ALA A 284 -6.73 10.73 -7.70
N GLY A 285 -6.04 10.25 -8.73
CA GLY A 285 -6.38 10.53 -10.14
C GLY A 285 -7.81 10.11 -10.48
N GLN A 286 -8.18 8.88 -10.15
CA GLN A 286 -9.53 8.34 -10.36
C GLN A 286 -10.61 9.13 -9.59
N ILE A 287 -10.38 9.43 -8.31
CA ILE A 287 -11.34 10.14 -7.44
C ILE A 287 -11.58 11.58 -7.92
N TYR A 288 -10.52 12.32 -8.28
CA TYR A 288 -10.63 13.72 -8.70
C TYR A 288 -10.78 13.91 -10.21
N GLY A 289 -10.84 12.82 -10.99
CA GLY A 289 -11.06 12.83 -12.43
C GLY A 289 -9.87 13.35 -13.25
N LEU A 290 -8.65 13.14 -12.77
CA LEU A 290 -7.40 13.44 -13.51
C LEU A 290 -6.89 12.21 -14.25
N LYS A 291 -6.30 12.42 -15.44
CA LYS A 291 -5.61 11.36 -16.18
C LYS A 291 -4.18 11.18 -15.66
N THR A 292 -3.73 9.93 -15.53
CA THR A 292 -2.31 9.62 -15.35
C THR A 292 -1.56 9.89 -16.67
N LEU A 293 -0.71 10.91 -16.68
CA LEU A 293 0.20 11.21 -17.80
C LEU A 293 1.42 10.28 -17.78
N PHE A 294 1.98 10.07 -16.60
CA PHE A 294 3.13 9.19 -16.36
C PHE A 294 2.95 8.48 -15.02
N SER A 295 3.11 7.17 -15.01
CA SER A 295 3.09 6.32 -13.80
C SER A 295 4.51 5.98 -13.36
N LYS A 296 4.71 5.75 -12.06
CA LYS A 296 5.98 5.32 -11.45
C LYS A 296 7.13 6.32 -11.71
N ILE A 297 6.91 7.57 -11.28
CA ILE A 297 7.87 8.66 -11.48
C ILE A 297 8.84 8.87 -10.31
N GLU A 298 8.76 8.01 -9.28
CA GLU A 298 9.68 7.99 -8.15
C GLU A 298 11.12 7.62 -8.53
N ASP A 299 12.09 8.29 -7.92
CA ASP A 299 13.52 8.04 -8.10
C ASP A 299 13.98 6.72 -7.44
N LYS A 300 13.17 6.15 -6.54
CA LYS A 300 13.41 4.89 -5.82
C LYS A 300 12.19 3.98 -5.88
N LEU A 301 12.32 2.83 -6.56
CA LEU A 301 11.23 1.85 -6.71
C LEU A 301 10.82 1.19 -5.37
N ASN A 302 11.78 0.93 -4.46
CA ASN A 302 11.53 0.19 -3.22
C ASN A 302 11.01 1.10 -2.07
N ASN A 303 10.10 2.02 -2.38
CA ASN A 303 9.46 2.89 -1.39
C ASN A 303 8.25 2.16 -0.78
N ILE A 304 8.36 1.74 0.48
CA ILE A 304 7.34 0.95 1.17
C ILE A 304 6.89 1.71 2.42
N THR A 305 5.59 1.84 2.60
CA THR A 305 5.00 2.32 3.86
C THR A 305 4.34 1.15 4.58
N ARG A 306 4.72 0.92 5.83
CA ARG A 306 4.04 0.00 6.75
C ARG A 306 2.91 0.74 7.46
N PHE A 307 1.77 0.08 7.59
CA PHE A 307 0.57 0.53 8.28
C PHE A 307 0.14 -0.51 9.31
N PHE A 308 -0.47 -0.04 10.40
CA PHE A 308 -1.19 -0.88 11.34
C PHE A 308 -2.69 -0.74 11.13
N VAL A 309 -3.38 -1.88 11.12
CA VAL A 309 -4.82 -1.96 11.37
C VAL A 309 -5.00 -2.01 12.88
N ILE A 310 -5.71 -1.04 13.45
CA ILE A 310 -6.03 -0.97 14.87
C ILE A 310 -7.52 -1.25 15.12
N THR A 311 -7.84 -1.90 16.25
CA THR A 311 -9.21 -2.09 16.72
C THR A 311 -9.24 -2.30 18.24
N ARG A 312 -10.43 -2.38 18.84
CA ARG A 312 -10.57 -2.67 20.28
C ARG A 312 -10.27 -4.12 20.63
N ALA A 313 -10.61 -5.04 19.73
CA ALA A 313 -10.36 -6.47 19.90
C ALA A 313 -8.87 -6.81 19.74
N LYS A 314 -8.42 -7.86 20.44
CA LYS A 314 -7.11 -8.49 20.23
C LYS A 314 -7.23 -9.52 19.10
N ALA A 315 -6.20 -9.65 18.28
CA ALA A 315 -6.17 -10.73 17.29
C ALA A 315 -5.87 -12.08 17.98
N VAL A 316 -6.03 -13.15 17.21
CA VAL A 316 -5.80 -14.54 17.65
C VAL A 316 -4.66 -15.09 16.81
N ARG A 317 -3.79 -15.89 17.43
CA ARG A 317 -2.64 -16.54 16.81
C ARG A 317 -2.97 -17.16 15.45
N SER A 318 -2.19 -16.82 14.43
CA SER A 318 -2.23 -17.40 13.09
C SER A 318 -1.12 -18.41 12.82
N GLY A 319 -0.02 -18.37 13.59
CA GLY A 319 1.15 -19.23 13.43
C GLY A 319 2.29 -18.63 12.60
N ASP A 320 2.05 -17.50 11.93
CA ASP A 320 3.11 -16.62 11.39
C ASP A 320 2.81 -15.18 11.83
N ASP A 321 2.98 -14.94 13.12
CA ASP A 321 2.59 -13.70 13.79
C ASP A 321 3.78 -12.78 14.09
N LYS A 322 3.47 -11.53 14.38
CA LYS A 322 4.36 -10.50 14.92
C LYS A 322 3.70 -9.90 16.16
N THR A 323 4.51 -9.54 17.15
CA THR A 323 4.08 -8.89 18.38
C THR A 323 4.75 -7.52 18.52
N SER A 324 3.95 -6.45 18.39
CA SER A 324 4.41 -5.08 18.66
C SER A 324 4.29 -4.75 20.13
N MET A 325 5.33 -4.15 20.69
CA MET A 325 5.41 -3.75 22.10
C MET A 325 6.00 -2.36 22.22
N MET A 326 5.66 -1.67 23.31
CA MET A 326 6.40 -0.49 23.77
C MET A 326 6.87 -0.69 25.21
N PHE A 327 8.03 -0.14 25.56
CA PHE A 327 8.57 -0.22 26.91
C PHE A 327 9.36 1.03 27.30
N ILE A 328 9.48 1.26 28.60
CA ILE A 328 10.31 2.32 29.19
C ILE A 328 11.39 1.63 30.04
N THR A 329 12.66 1.87 29.73
CA THR A 329 13.79 1.31 30.50
C THR A 329 13.99 2.07 31.81
N GLU A 330 14.63 1.44 32.79
CA GLU A 330 15.25 2.17 33.91
C GLU A 330 16.33 3.14 33.41
N ASP A 331 16.58 4.22 34.15
CA ASP A 331 17.67 5.17 33.89
C ASP A 331 18.98 4.67 34.51
N LYS A 332 19.53 3.58 33.93
CA LYS A 332 20.81 2.99 34.33
C LYS A 332 21.63 2.53 33.10
N PRO A 333 22.98 2.54 33.18
CA PRO A 333 23.82 1.95 32.15
C PRO A 333 23.44 0.50 31.89
N GLY A 334 23.33 0.12 30.60
CA GLY A 334 22.99 -1.25 30.21
C GLY A 334 21.49 -1.55 30.08
N ALA A 335 20.57 -0.74 30.63
CA ALA A 335 19.14 -1.11 30.73
C ALA A 335 18.48 -1.54 29.40
N LEU A 336 18.78 -0.87 28.28
CA LEU A 336 18.29 -1.29 26.96
C LEU A 336 18.93 -2.59 26.48
N VAL A 337 20.20 -2.83 26.80
CA VAL A 337 20.91 -4.07 26.44
C VAL A 337 20.32 -5.25 27.22
N ASP A 338 20.00 -5.06 28.50
CA ASP A 338 19.38 -6.09 29.35
C ASP A 338 18.03 -6.55 28.75
N VAL A 339 17.15 -5.60 28.41
CA VAL A 339 15.85 -5.89 27.75
C VAL A 339 16.04 -6.64 26.43
N LEU A 340 16.98 -6.21 25.58
CA LEU A 340 17.22 -6.85 24.28
C LEU A 340 17.92 -8.21 24.40
N ALA A 341 18.70 -8.44 25.47
CA ALA A 341 19.34 -9.72 25.77
C ALA A 341 18.30 -10.81 26.07
N VAL A 342 17.23 -10.50 26.82
CA VAL A 342 16.14 -11.45 27.08
C VAL A 342 15.55 -12.00 25.77
N PHE A 343 15.22 -11.14 24.80
CA PHE A 343 14.69 -11.60 23.51
C PHE A 343 15.68 -12.46 22.74
N ARG A 344 16.98 -12.09 22.73
CA ARG A 344 18.06 -12.90 22.13
C ARG A 344 18.14 -14.29 22.77
N ASP A 345 18.18 -14.35 24.10
CA ASP A 345 18.43 -15.59 24.85
C ASP A 345 17.21 -16.53 24.85
N ARG A 346 16.00 -15.97 24.70
CA ARG A 346 14.76 -16.71 24.41
C ARG A 346 14.59 -17.09 22.93
N GLY A 347 15.54 -16.74 22.06
CA GLY A 347 15.50 -17.05 20.62
C GLY A 347 14.41 -16.28 19.84
N VAL A 348 13.96 -15.14 20.35
CA VAL A 348 12.90 -14.31 19.76
C VAL A 348 13.54 -13.21 18.90
N ASN A 349 13.35 -13.29 17.58
CA ASN A 349 13.91 -12.31 16.65
C ASN A 349 13.16 -10.96 16.72
N LEU A 350 13.89 -9.86 16.88
CA LEU A 350 13.36 -8.51 16.79
C LEU A 350 13.54 -7.97 15.36
N SER A 351 12.46 -7.45 14.79
CA SER A 351 12.36 -7.04 13.37
C SER A 351 12.30 -5.52 13.16
N HIS A 352 12.07 -4.76 14.23
CA HIS A 352 12.05 -3.30 14.24
C HIS A 352 12.39 -2.81 15.65
N ILE A 353 13.07 -1.66 15.74
CA ILE A 353 13.25 -0.89 16.98
C ILE A 353 13.24 0.60 16.65
N ASP A 354 12.45 1.38 17.38
CA ASP A 354 12.43 2.84 17.32
C ASP A 354 12.35 3.42 18.74
N LYS A 355 12.64 4.72 18.91
CA LYS A 355 12.61 5.42 20.20
C LYS A 355 11.90 6.76 20.11
N ARG A 356 11.13 7.08 21.15
CA ARG A 356 10.47 8.38 21.34
C ARG A 356 10.81 8.92 22.74
N PRO A 357 11.00 10.23 22.93
CA PRO A 357 10.99 10.81 24.27
C PRO A 357 9.65 10.47 24.95
N SER A 358 9.67 10.02 26.20
CA SER A 358 8.45 9.56 26.89
C SER A 358 7.43 10.67 27.17
N GLY A 359 7.92 11.92 27.24
CA GLY A 359 7.15 13.09 27.67
C GLY A 359 6.80 13.12 29.18
N ARG A 360 7.10 12.07 29.95
CA ARG A 360 6.84 11.99 31.40
C ARG A 360 7.91 12.70 32.22
N THR A 361 9.18 12.49 31.86
CA THR A 361 10.34 13.16 32.47
C THR A 361 11.36 13.53 31.39
N ASN A 362 12.20 14.53 31.66
CA ASN A 362 13.30 14.86 30.75
C ASN A 362 14.22 13.64 30.59
N TRP A 363 14.63 13.36 29.35
CA TRP A 363 15.60 12.31 28.98
C TRP A 363 15.17 10.85 29.20
N SER A 364 13.94 10.56 29.63
CA SER A 364 13.39 9.20 29.55
C SER A 364 12.81 8.91 28.17
N TYR A 365 12.95 7.67 27.70
CA TYR A 365 12.55 7.23 26.36
C TYR A 365 11.57 6.06 26.43
N THR A 366 10.55 6.10 25.58
CA THR A 366 9.73 4.95 25.21
C THR A 366 10.34 4.31 23.97
N PHE A 367 10.70 3.04 24.07
CA PHE A 367 11.15 2.23 22.95
C PHE A 367 9.96 1.46 22.37
N PHE A 368 9.94 1.29 21.05
CA PHE A 368 8.96 0.49 20.33
C PHE A 368 9.68 -0.63 19.61
N ILE A 369 9.22 -1.88 19.75
CA ILE A 369 9.83 -3.06 19.12
C ILE A 369 8.77 -3.97 18.50
N ASP A 370 9.14 -4.63 17.40
CA ASP A 370 8.35 -5.69 16.76
C ASP A 370 9.07 -7.04 16.87
N ALA A 371 8.59 -7.94 17.71
CA ALA A 371 9.08 -9.31 17.84
C ALA A 371 8.39 -10.27 16.86
N VAL A 372 9.10 -11.27 16.34
CA VAL A 372 8.51 -12.36 15.55
C VAL A 372 7.93 -13.43 16.49
N GLY A 373 6.66 -13.81 16.26
CA GLY A 373 5.88 -14.72 17.09
C GLY A 373 4.69 -14.04 17.79
N HIS A 374 3.78 -14.84 18.36
CA HIS A 374 2.59 -14.37 19.07
C HIS A 374 2.84 -14.28 20.59
N ARG A 375 2.20 -13.33 21.29
CA ARG A 375 2.27 -13.17 22.76
C ARG A 375 1.93 -14.41 23.60
N ASP A 376 1.28 -15.40 22.99
CA ASP A 376 0.84 -16.64 23.65
C ASP A 376 1.73 -17.85 23.25
N ASP A 377 2.77 -17.63 22.44
CA ASP A 377 3.78 -18.65 22.16
C ASP A 377 4.78 -18.72 23.33
N PRO A 378 5.13 -19.91 23.86
CA PRO A 378 5.86 -20.02 25.13
C PRO A 378 7.19 -19.27 25.22
N ASN A 379 7.92 -19.17 24.11
CA ASN A 379 9.18 -18.42 24.04
C ASN A 379 8.95 -16.90 24.08
N VAL A 380 7.93 -16.40 23.37
CA VAL A 380 7.58 -14.97 23.34
C VAL A 380 6.93 -14.55 24.66
N ALA A 381 6.02 -15.36 25.21
CA ALA A 381 5.41 -15.11 26.51
C ALA A 381 6.45 -15.01 27.62
N GLY A 382 7.38 -15.98 27.70
CA GLY A 382 8.48 -15.95 28.67
C GLY A 382 9.46 -14.79 28.43
N ALA A 383 9.71 -14.40 27.18
CA ALA A 383 10.51 -13.21 26.88
C ALA A 383 9.83 -11.91 27.31
N ILE A 384 8.51 -11.79 27.16
CA ILE A 384 7.73 -10.63 27.61
C ILE A 384 7.75 -10.51 29.13
N GLU A 385 7.56 -11.63 29.85
CA GLU A 385 7.58 -11.68 31.31
C GLU A 385 8.94 -11.26 31.87
N GLU A 386 10.02 -11.92 31.42
CA GLU A 386 11.40 -11.63 31.85
C GLU A 386 11.86 -10.22 31.44
N ALA A 387 11.53 -9.76 30.22
CA ALA A 387 11.88 -8.40 29.78
C ALA A 387 11.14 -7.32 30.58
N SER A 388 9.98 -7.63 31.16
CA SER A 388 9.23 -6.70 32.00
C SER A 388 9.95 -6.41 33.32
N GLU A 389 10.74 -7.35 33.84
CA GLU A 389 11.55 -7.15 35.06
C GLU A 389 12.69 -6.13 34.87
N HIS A 390 13.10 -5.90 33.61
CA HIS A 390 14.11 -4.89 33.23
C HIS A 390 13.50 -3.54 32.81
N CYS A 391 12.17 -3.41 32.83
CA CYS A 391 11.43 -2.23 32.39
C CYS A 391 10.68 -1.55 33.55
N GLN A 392 10.55 -0.22 33.50
CA GLN A 392 9.58 0.50 34.35
C GLN A 392 8.13 0.15 33.96
N GLU A 393 7.92 -0.07 32.67
CA GLU A 393 6.63 -0.39 32.06
C GLU A 393 6.90 -1.10 30.72
N LEU A 394 6.24 -2.23 30.46
CA LEU A 394 6.23 -2.93 29.18
C LEU A 394 4.79 -3.24 28.79
N ILE A 395 4.39 -2.82 27.59
CA ILE A 395 3.03 -2.92 27.09
C ILE A 395 3.02 -3.61 25.72
N VAL A 396 2.29 -4.72 25.62
CA VAL A 396 1.99 -5.38 24.35
C VAL A 396 0.89 -4.60 23.63
N LEU A 397 1.26 -3.94 22.52
CA LEU A 397 0.35 -3.16 21.68
C LEU A 397 -0.54 -4.07 20.82
N GLY A 398 -0.05 -5.26 20.45
CA GLY A 398 -0.83 -6.27 19.76
C GLY A 398 0.05 -7.40 19.24
N SER A 399 -0.55 -8.57 19.09
CA SER A 399 0.04 -9.72 18.38
C SER A 399 -0.89 -10.08 17.24
N TYR A 400 -0.36 -10.19 16.02
CA TYR A 400 -1.16 -10.19 14.80
C TYR A 400 -0.42 -10.89 13.64
N PRO A 401 -1.13 -11.34 12.58
CA PRO A 401 -0.49 -12.02 11.46
C PRO A 401 0.48 -11.09 10.72
N ARG A 402 1.67 -11.61 10.42
CA ARG A 402 2.72 -10.91 9.69
C ARG A 402 2.31 -10.70 8.23
N ALA A 403 2.59 -9.52 7.66
CA ALA A 403 2.34 -9.24 6.26
C ALA A 403 3.30 -10.03 5.37
N LYS A 404 2.80 -11.12 4.75
CA LYS A 404 3.55 -11.89 3.74
C LYS A 404 3.72 -11.14 2.40
N ARG A 405 2.97 -10.06 2.16
CA ARG A 405 2.87 -9.37 0.87
C ARG A 405 2.94 -7.84 1.03
N ILE A 406 3.64 -7.22 0.09
CA ILE A 406 3.57 -5.78 -0.21
C ILE A 406 2.41 -5.56 -1.21
N LEU A 407 1.48 -4.65 -0.89
CA LEU A 407 0.19 -4.49 -1.57
C LEU A 407 0.26 -3.74 -2.88
#